data_AF-A0A353NRB9-F1
#
_entry.id   AF-A0A353NRB9-F1
#
_cell.length_a   1.000
_cell.length_b   1.000
_cell.length_c   1.000
_cell.angle_alpha   90.00
_cell.angle_beta   90.00
_cell.angle_gamma   90.00
#
_symmetry.space_group_name_H-M   'P 1'
#
loop_
_entity.id
_entity.type
_entity.pdbx_description
1 polymer ?
#
loop_
_entity_poly.entity_id
_entity_poly.type
_entity_poly.pdbx_seq_one_letter_code
_entity_poly.pdbx_strand_id
1 'polypeptide(L)'
;WSKNTYAVRLLHNIGPDYGLEFAKKLGVTSFDDSRDNNLSLALGGITYGISPLEMAGAYGAIANQGVYIEPHSILRIIDSDGKVLYDANPQKRVAMSEQTAYIMTDLL
;
A
#
# COMPACT_ATOMS: atom_id res chain seq x y z
N TRP A 1 -2.72 -21.14 0.70
CA TRP A 1 -1.90 -21.45 1.89
C TRP A 1 -0.79 -20.41 2.00
N SER A 2 -0.64 -19.73 3.13
CA SER A 2 0.50 -18.83 3.36
C SER A 2 1.73 -19.64 3.76
N LYS A 3 2.76 -19.67 2.90
CA LYS A 3 3.98 -20.47 3.08
C LYS A 3 5.21 -19.56 3.16
N ASN A 4 5.71 -19.36 4.37
CA ASN A 4 6.80 -18.42 4.67
C ASN A 4 8.07 -18.65 3.85
N THR A 5 8.45 -19.91 3.62
CA THR A 5 9.67 -20.26 2.88
C THR A 5 9.65 -19.78 1.43
N TYR A 6 8.48 -19.84 0.76
CA TYR A 6 8.33 -19.33 -0.61
C TYR A 6 8.32 -17.80 -0.63
N ALA A 7 7.66 -17.14 0.32
CA ALA A 7 7.62 -15.68 0.42
C ALA A 7 9.03 -15.10 0.62
N VAL A 8 9.80 -15.63 1.57
CA VAL A 8 11.18 -15.18 1.83
C VAL A 8 12.09 -15.46 0.63
N ARG A 9 11.96 -16.63 -0.01
CA ARG A 9 12.75 -16.97 -1.21
C ARG A 9 12.44 -16.04 -2.38
N LEU A 10 11.17 -15.68 -2.58
CA LEU A 10 10.78 -14.75 -3.63
C LEU A 10 11.36 -13.36 -3.37
N LEU A 11 11.23 -12.84 -2.15
CA LEU A 11 11.81 -11.53 -1.78
C LEU A 11 13.34 -11.53 -1.93
N HIS A 12 14.00 -12.63 -1.55
CA HIS A 12 15.43 -12.78 -1.76
C HIS A 12 15.82 -12.70 -3.24
N ASN A 13 15.05 -13.32 -4.13
CA ASN A 13 15.33 -13.33 -5.56
C ASN A 13 15.13 -11.96 -6.23
N ILE A 14 14.11 -11.20 -5.81
CA ILE A 14 13.80 -9.88 -6.41
C ILE A 14 14.53 -8.71 -5.70
N GLY A 15 15.05 -8.95 -4.50
CA GLY A 15 15.68 -7.94 -3.65
C GLY A 15 14.71 -7.32 -2.64
N PRO A 16 15.11 -7.17 -1.35
CA PRO A 16 14.32 -6.46 -0.33
C PRO A 16 13.95 -5.03 -0.74
N ASP A 17 14.87 -4.30 -1.37
CA ASP A 17 14.66 -2.94 -1.88
C ASP A 17 13.44 -2.86 -2.80
N TYR A 18 13.33 -3.81 -3.73
CA TYR A 18 12.24 -3.85 -4.70
C TYR A 18 10.89 -4.06 -4.00
N GLY A 19 10.84 -4.97 -3.02
CA GLY A 19 9.63 -5.23 -2.23
C GLY A 19 9.22 -4.02 -1.38
N LEU A 20 10.18 -3.34 -0.77
CA LEU A 20 9.95 -2.17 0.06
C LEU A 20 9.43 -0.99 -0.77
N GLU A 21 10.04 -0.73 -1.94
CA GLU A 21 9.57 0.31 -2.87
C GLU A 21 8.18 -0.01 -3.45
N PHE A 22 7.88 -1.29 -3.69
CA PHE A 22 6.54 -1.70 -4.10
C PHE A 22 5.49 -1.44 -3.00
N ALA A 23 5.79 -1.77 -1.75
CA ALA A 23 4.91 -1.49 -0.62
C ALA A 23 4.68 0.03 -0.42
N LYS A 24 5.71 0.86 -0.63
CA LYS A 24 5.57 2.33 -0.63
C LYS A 24 4.62 2.82 -1.73
N LYS A 25 4.65 2.24 -2.93
CA LYS A 25 3.69 2.57 -4.02
C LYS A 25 2.24 2.27 -3.61
N LEU A 26 2.03 1.24 -2.79
CA LEU A 26 0.74 0.89 -2.19
C LEU A 26 0.34 1.79 -1.01
N GLY A 27 1.12 2.83 -0.71
CA GLY A 27 0.79 3.81 0.33
C GLY A 27 1.22 3.42 1.74
N VAL A 28 2.11 2.44 1.89
CA VAL A 28 2.73 2.15 3.19
C VAL A 28 3.88 3.12 3.42
N THR A 29 3.76 3.95 4.46
CA THR A 29 4.71 5.04 4.75
C THR A 29 5.49 4.87 6.05
N SER A 30 5.13 3.85 6.83
CA SER A 30 5.63 3.58 8.18
C SER A 30 6.97 2.82 8.25
N PHE A 31 7.65 2.62 7.12
CA PHE A 31 8.94 1.91 7.07
C PHE A 31 10.09 2.71 7.68
N ASP A 32 11.00 2.00 8.35
CA ASP A 32 12.38 2.45 8.53
C ASP A 32 13.24 1.84 7.43
N ASP A 33 13.61 2.64 6.42
CA ASP A 33 14.35 2.14 5.25
C ASP A 33 15.69 1.46 5.61
N SER A 34 16.33 1.83 6.72
CA SER A 34 17.60 1.23 7.14
C SER A 34 17.42 -0.12 7.84
N ARG A 35 16.31 -0.29 8.57
CA ARG A 35 16.06 -1.46 9.41
C ARG A 35 15.10 -2.45 8.76
N ASP A 36 14.15 -1.99 7.96
CA ASP A 36 13.10 -2.82 7.36
C ASP A 36 13.46 -3.33 5.96
N ASN A 37 14.53 -2.79 5.36
CA ASN A 37 15.07 -3.25 4.09
C ASN A 37 15.89 -4.54 4.23
N ASN A 38 15.23 -5.61 4.66
CA ASN A 38 15.82 -6.93 4.86
C ASN A 38 14.78 -8.04 4.61
N LEU A 39 15.17 -9.31 4.69
CA LEU A 39 14.29 -10.43 4.35
C LEU A 39 13.12 -10.66 5.33
N SER A 40 13.15 -10.11 6.55
CA SER A 40 12.03 -10.14 7.48
C SER A 40 10.79 -9.44 6.91
N LEU A 41 10.97 -8.48 6.00
CA LEU A 41 9.91 -7.78 5.31
C LEU A 41 8.92 -8.73 4.64
N ALA A 42 9.40 -9.85 4.08
CA ALA A 42 8.54 -10.85 3.42
C ALA A 42 7.47 -11.45 4.34
N LEU A 43 7.67 -11.36 5.66
CA LEU A 43 6.79 -11.91 6.69
C LEU A 43 6.13 -10.82 7.54
N GLY A 44 6.23 -9.55 7.13
CA GLY A 44 5.73 -8.42 7.91
C GLY A 44 6.57 -8.08 9.14
N GLY A 45 7.83 -8.51 9.18
CA GLY A 45 8.78 -8.08 10.21
C GLY A 45 9.26 -6.67 9.92
N ILE A 46 8.54 -5.69 10.45
CA ILE A 46 8.75 -4.25 10.27
C ILE A 46 8.83 -3.54 11.62
N THR A 47 9.63 -2.50 11.69
CA THR A 47 10.04 -1.87 12.95
C THR A 47 8.87 -1.24 13.70
N TYR A 48 7.99 -0.53 13.00
CA TYR A 48 6.93 0.27 13.62
C TYR A 48 5.52 -0.30 13.41
N GLY A 49 5.38 -1.36 12.61
CA GLY A 49 4.07 -1.84 12.16
C GLY A 49 3.48 -0.98 11.04
N ILE A 50 2.25 -1.29 10.63
CA ILE A 50 1.46 -0.54 9.64
C ILE A 50 0.10 -0.25 10.27
N SER A 51 -0.42 0.96 10.07
CA SER A 51 -1.76 1.30 10.56
C SER A 51 -2.86 0.57 9.78
N PRO A 52 -4.02 0.29 10.39
CA PRO A 52 -5.16 -0.28 9.66
C PRO A 52 -5.59 0.56 8.44
N LEU A 53 -5.41 1.88 8.50
CA LEU A 53 -5.74 2.80 7.40
C LEU A 53 -4.79 2.62 6.21
N GLU A 54 -3.49 2.51 6.45
CA GLU A 54 -2.49 2.20 5.41
C GLU A 54 -2.75 0.81 4.80
N MET A 55 -3.05 -0.19 5.63
CA MET A 55 -3.40 -1.53 5.14
C MET A 55 -4.65 -1.51 4.26
N ALA A 56 -5.70 -0.79 4.66
CA ALA A 56 -6.91 -0.63 3.87
C ALA A 56 -6.64 0.08 2.54
N GLY A 57 -5.79 1.12 2.54
CA GLY A 57 -5.34 1.78 1.32
C GLY A 57 -4.57 0.86 0.38
N ALA A 58 -3.64 0.07 0.92
CA ALA A 58 -2.82 -0.87 0.16
C ALA A 58 -3.67 -1.97 -0.51
N TYR A 59 -4.56 -2.61 0.24
CA TYR A 59 -5.50 -3.59 -0.32
C TYR A 59 -6.53 -2.95 -1.26
N GLY A 60 -6.91 -1.69 -0.98
CA GLY A 60 -7.73 -0.89 -1.88
C GLY A 60 -7.12 -0.74 -3.27
N ALA A 61 -5.79 -0.64 -3.39
CA ALA A 61 -5.13 -0.60 -4.70
C ALA A 61 -5.35 -1.89 -5.51
N ILE A 62 -5.35 -3.05 -4.85
CA ILE A 62 -5.64 -4.34 -5.50
C ILE A 62 -7.09 -4.36 -5.98
N ALA A 63 -8.03 -3.97 -5.11
CA ALA A 63 -9.46 -3.90 -5.45
C ALA A 63 -9.77 -2.89 -6.57
N ASN A 64 -8.99 -1.82 -6.66
CA ASN A 64 -9.12 -0.76 -7.67
C ASN A 64 -8.26 -1.04 -8.92
N GLN A 65 -8.17 -2.29 -9.35
CA GLN A 65 -7.50 -2.68 -10.60
C GLN A 65 -6.04 -2.21 -10.70
N GLY A 66 -5.36 -2.12 -9.57
CA GLY A 66 -3.96 -1.71 -9.45
C GLY A 66 -3.74 -0.21 -9.21
N VAL A 67 -4.81 0.58 -9.07
CA VAL A 67 -4.72 2.02 -8.78
C VAL A 67 -4.85 2.29 -7.28
N TYR A 68 -3.77 2.75 -6.67
CA TYR A 68 -3.82 3.26 -5.30
C TYR A 68 -4.53 4.62 -5.27
N ILE A 69 -5.43 4.78 -4.29
CA ILE A 69 -6.12 6.03 -3.98
C ILE A 69 -5.87 6.31 -2.50
N GLU A 70 -5.36 7.50 -2.21
CA GLU A 70 -5.11 7.94 -0.84
C GLU A 70 -6.39 7.84 0.02
N PRO A 71 -6.35 7.07 1.14
CA PRO A 71 -7.48 6.99 2.05
C PRO A 71 -7.81 8.36 2.65
N HIS A 72 -9.07 8.77 2.56
CA HIS A 72 -9.57 10.04 3.09
C HIS A 72 -11.00 9.86 3.59
N SER A 73 -11.40 10.71 4.55
CA SER A 73 -12.73 10.67 5.17
C SER A 73 -13.52 11.96 4.99
N ILE A 74 -12.82 13.10 4.85
CA ILE A 74 -13.44 14.41 4.65
C ILE A 74 -13.60 14.62 3.14
N LEU A 75 -14.84 14.87 2.69
CA LEU A 75 -15.13 15.13 1.28
C LEU A 75 -15.13 16.64 0.96
N ARG A 76 -15.71 17.45 1.85
CA ARG A 76 -15.84 18.89 1.66
C ARG A 76 -15.99 19.58 3.01
N ILE A 77 -15.41 20.75 3.16
CA ILE A 77 -15.64 21.65 4.30
C ILE A 77 -16.19 22.96 3.74
N ILE A 78 -17.32 23.40 4.28
CA ILE A 78 -17.96 24.69 3.96
C ILE A 78 -18.11 25.51 5.24
N ASP A 79 -18.00 26.83 5.14
CA ASP A 79 -18.33 27.74 6.24
C ASP A 79 -19.82 28.10 6.28
N SER A 80 -20.22 28.94 7.25
CA SER A 80 -21.60 29.40 7.44
C SER A 80 -22.12 30.24 6.28
N ASP A 81 -21.23 30.86 5.50
CA ASP A 81 -21.57 31.69 4.34
C ASP A 81 -21.63 30.87 3.04
N GLY A 82 -21.40 29.56 3.13
CA GLY A 82 -21.44 28.62 2.00
C GLY A 82 -20.14 28.59 1.18
N LYS A 83 -19.05 29.22 1.64
CA LYS A 83 -17.76 29.18 0.96
C LYS A 83 -17.08 27.83 1.21
N VAL A 84 -16.61 27.20 0.14
CA VAL A 84 -15.82 25.97 0.21
C VAL A 84 -14.42 26.28 0.73
N LEU A 85 -14.07 25.71 1.89
CA LEU A 85 -12.74 25.82 2.51
C LEU A 85 -11.83 24.65 2.13
N TYR A 86 -12.43 23.49 1.84
CA TYR A 86 -11.73 22.28 1.44
C TYR A 86 -12.64 21.44 0.54
N ASP A 87 -12.06 20.84 -0.48
CA ASP A 87 -12.69 19.84 -1.34
C ASP A 87 -11.69 18.71 -1.57
N ALA A 88 -12.11 17.46 -1.40
CA ALA A 88 -11.21 16.33 -1.42
C ALA A 88 -10.68 16.06 -2.83
N ASN A 89 -9.36 16.07 -2.97
CA ASN A 89 -8.67 15.68 -4.19
C ASN A 89 -7.58 14.64 -3.84
N PRO A 90 -7.97 13.39 -3.54
CA PRO A 90 -7.04 12.37 -3.06
C PRO A 90 -6.00 12.03 -4.12
N GLN A 91 -4.76 11.82 -3.70
CA GLN A 91 -3.69 11.43 -4.61
C GLN A 91 -3.97 10.03 -5.19
N LYS A 92 -3.78 9.89 -6.50
CA LYS A 92 -3.95 8.62 -7.22
C LYS A 92 -2.64 8.25 -7.92
N ARG A 93 -2.29 6.97 -7.89
CA ARG A 93 -1.13 6.42 -8.61
C ARG A 93 -1.37 4.99 -9.03
N VAL A 94 -0.85 4.63 -10.20
CA VAL A 94 -0.82 3.25 -10.66
C VAL A 94 0.28 2.51 -9.90
N ALA A 95 -0.11 1.60 -9.00
CA ALA A 95 0.81 0.79 -8.20
C ALA A 95 1.21 -0.50 -8.92
N MET A 96 0.28 -1.09 -9.70
CA MET A 96 0.50 -2.27 -10.54
C MET A 96 -0.43 -2.23 -11.76
N SER A 97 -0.20 -3.11 -12.74
CA SER A 97 -1.13 -3.25 -13.87
C SER A 97 -2.43 -3.91 -13.43
N GLU A 98 -3.50 -3.70 -14.21
CA GLU A 98 -4.79 -4.37 -14.01
C GLU A 98 -4.64 -5.91 -14.03
N GLN A 99 -3.79 -6.45 -14.91
CA GLN A 99 -3.55 -7.89 -15.00
C GLN A 99 -2.86 -8.42 -13.73
N THR A 100 -1.89 -7.68 -13.19
CA THR A 100 -1.25 -8.04 -11.92
C THR A 100 -2.25 -7.97 -10.76
N ALA A 101 -3.08 -6.93 -10.71
CA ALA A 101 -4.12 -6.81 -9.69
C ALA A 101 -5.12 -7.97 -9.76
N TYR A 102 -5.54 -8.36 -10.97
CA TYR A 102 -6.43 -9.50 -11.19
C TYR A 102 -5.83 -10.81 -10.69
N ILE A 103 -4.57 -11.10 -11.02
CA ILE A 103 -3.87 -12.30 -10.51
C ILE A 103 -3.77 -12.26 -8.98
N MET A 104 -3.49 -11.10 -8.39
CA MET A 104 -3.46 -10.96 -6.93
C MET A 104 -4.84 -11.23 -6.31
N THR A 105 -5.93 -10.75 -6.91
CA THR A 105 -7.29 -11.02 -6.45
C THR A 105 -7.64 -12.51 -6.50
N ASP A 106 -7.20 -13.25 -7.52
CA ASP A 106 -7.43 -14.70 -7.64
C ASP A 106 -6.61 -15.53 -6.65
N LEU A 107 -5.42 -15.04 -6.26
CA LEU A 107 -4.53 -15.71 -5.31
C LEU A 107 -4.93 -15.52 -3.83
N LEU A 108 -5.70 -14.46 -3.52
CA LEU A 108 -6.14 -14.10 -2.16
C LEU A 108 -7.32 -14.97 -1.70
#